data_AF-A0A973MU74-F1
#
_entry.id   AF-A0A973MU74-F1
#
_cell.length_a   1.000
_cell.length_b   1.000
_cell.length_c   1.000
_cell.angle_alpha   90.00
_cell.angle_beta   90.00
_cell.angle_gamma   90.00
#
_symmetry.space_group_name_H-M   'P 1'
#
loop_
_entity.id
_entity.type
_entity.pdbx_description
1 polymer ?
#
loop_
_entity_poly.entity_id
_entity_poly.type
_entity_poly.pdbx_seq_one_letter_code
_entity_poly.pdbx_strand_id
1 'polypeptide(L)'
;MNADAAPALYPLWQGVLAPERLAAGDGATCELPAALESVREARRFTRTTLQRWDLSVLLDCMELVSSELVTNALRYAVPPGTPGTPVRLSLARWTSRVVCAVRDPSGVPPTPKDPDFVAETGRGLHLVDSFSENWGWHPLGTTGKVVWALFMIAPAGQHR
;
A
#
# COMPACT_ATOMS: atom_id res chain seq x y z
N MET A 1 -17.86 -7.81 -19.56
CA MET A 1 -17.41 -8.76 -18.52
C MET A 1 -16.22 -8.13 -17.81
N ASN A 2 -16.46 -7.33 -16.76
CA ASN A 2 -15.40 -6.71 -15.96
C ASN A 2 -15.76 -6.90 -14.49
N ALA A 3 -15.45 -8.07 -13.95
CA ALA A 3 -15.59 -8.37 -12.54
C ALA A 3 -14.57 -9.47 -12.21
N ASP A 4 -13.48 -9.08 -11.55
CA ASP A 4 -12.95 -9.75 -10.35
C ASP A 4 -11.52 -9.25 -10.06
N ALA A 5 -11.44 -8.07 -9.43
CA ALA A 5 -10.21 -7.52 -8.86
C ALA A 5 -10.29 -7.38 -7.33
N ALA A 6 -11.16 -8.13 -6.67
CA ALA A 6 -11.32 -8.07 -5.21
C ALA A 6 -11.04 -9.43 -4.55
N PRO A 7 -9.79 -9.68 -4.14
CA PRO A 7 -9.61 -10.41 -2.88
C PRO A 7 -8.44 -9.94 -1.99
N ALA A 8 -7.78 -8.80 -2.24
CA ALA A 8 -6.71 -8.30 -1.35
C ALA A 8 -7.20 -7.29 -0.29
N LEU A 9 -8.27 -6.55 -0.57
CA LEU A 9 -8.75 -5.44 0.26
C LEU A 9 -10.02 -5.78 1.05
N TYR A 10 -10.63 -6.95 0.80
CA TYR A 10 -11.86 -7.39 1.45
C TYR A 10 -11.79 -7.35 2.99
N PRO A 11 -10.67 -7.74 3.64
CA PRO A 11 -10.55 -7.62 5.10
C PRO A 11 -10.52 -6.16 5.58
N LEU A 12 -10.01 -5.23 4.76
CA LEU A 12 -9.90 -3.81 5.12
C LEU A 12 -11.26 -3.09 5.09
N TRP A 13 -12.18 -3.57 4.24
CA TRP A 13 -13.53 -3.01 4.06
C TRP A 13 -14.53 -3.43 5.14
N GLN A 14 -14.22 -4.47 5.93
CA GLN A 14 -15.12 -4.95 6.98
C GLN A 14 -14.96 -4.20 8.31
N GLY A 15 -13.82 -3.53 8.56
CA GLY A 15 -13.54 -2.94 9.88
C GLY A 15 -12.86 -1.57 9.91
N VAL A 16 -12.11 -1.19 8.86
CA VAL A 16 -11.30 0.06 8.88
C VAL A 16 -11.85 1.10 7.90
N LEU A 17 -12.36 0.65 6.77
CA LEU A 17 -12.97 1.49 5.74
C LEU A 17 -14.46 1.14 5.68
N ALA A 18 -15.26 1.72 6.58
CA ALA A 18 -16.69 1.41 6.66
C ALA A 18 -17.37 1.54 5.27
N PRO A 19 -18.20 0.56 4.85
CA PRO A 19 -18.77 0.50 3.49
C PRO A 19 -19.67 1.69 3.12
N GLU A 20 -20.22 2.41 4.09
CA GLU A 20 -21.39 3.29 3.89
C GLU A 20 -21.11 4.61 3.14
N ARG A 21 -19.88 4.85 2.66
CA ARG A 21 -19.53 6.00 1.80
C ARG A 21 -18.70 5.64 0.56
N LEU A 22 -18.56 4.35 0.26
CA LEU A 22 -17.71 3.81 -0.79
C LEU A 22 -18.58 3.44 -2.01
N ALA A 23 -18.95 4.43 -2.84
CA ALA A 23 -19.41 4.11 -4.19
C ALA A 23 -18.31 3.30 -4.91
N ALA A 24 -18.66 2.20 -5.57
CA ALA A 24 -17.71 1.29 -6.21
C ALA A 24 -16.69 2.06 -7.05
N GLY A 25 -15.41 1.94 -6.68
CA GLY A 25 -14.34 2.67 -7.35
C GLY A 25 -13.29 1.74 -7.95
N ASP A 26 -12.38 2.32 -8.72
CA ASP A 26 -11.39 1.60 -9.51
C ASP A 26 -10.31 0.96 -8.62
N GLY A 27 -9.87 -0.24 -9.02
CA GLY A 27 -8.77 -0.94 -8.39
C GLY A 27 -7.69 -1.33 -9.40
N ALA A 28 -6.44 -1.36 -8.96
CA ALA A 28 -5.32 -1.88 -9.73
C ALA A 28 -4.45 -2.74 -8.82
N THR A 29 -3.86 -3.82 -9.34
CA THR A 29 -2.94 -4.67 -8.58
C THR A 29 -1.77 -5.12 -9.45
N CYS A 30 -0.58 -5.26 -8.86
CA CYS A 30 0.56 -5.92 -9.47
C CYS A 30 1.24 -6.88 -8.49
N GLU A 31 1.79 -7.97 -9.02
CA GLU A 31 2.67 -8.86 -8.28
C GLU A 31 4.13 -8.44 -8.48
N LEU A 32 4.87 -8.43 -7.39
CA LEU A 32 6.25 -7.97 -7.30
C LEU A 32 7.10 -9.16 -6.87
N PRO A 33 8.09 -9.57 -7.66
CA PRO A 33 9.06 -10.58 -7.24
C PRO A 33 9.72 -10.19 -5.91
N ALA A 34 10.13 -11.18 -5.14
CA ALA A 34 10.84 -11.03 -3.86
C ALA A 34 12.29 -10.54 -4.06
N ALA A 35 12.46 -9.40 -4.70
CA ALA A 35 13.72 -8.81 -5.10
C ALA A 35 13.65 -7.28 -4.90
N LEU A 36 14.74 -6.65 -4.42
CA LEU A 36 14.74 -5.22 -4.09
C LEU A 36 14.54 -4.32 -5.32
N GLU A 37 14.84 -4.83 -6.52
CA GLU A 37 14.56 -4.18 -7.79
C GLU A 37 13.07 -3.91 -7.99
N SER A 38 12.21 -4.75 -7.39
CA SER A 38 10.75 -4.59 -7.44
C SER A 38 10.25 -3.32 -6.77
N VAL A 39 11.06 -2.62 -5.96
CA VAL A 39 10.71 -1.29 -5.43
C VAL A 39 10.57 -0.27 -6.57
N ARG A 40 11.39 -0.37 -7.62
CA ARG A 40 11.25 0.50 -8.81
C ARG A 40 9.97 0.20 -9.58
N GLU A 41 9.61 -1.07 -9.67
CA GLU A 41 8.36 -1.51 -10.29
C GLU A 41 7.14 -1.06 -9.50
N ALA A 42 7.21 -1.09 -8.16
CA ALA A 42 6.18 -0.54 -7.28
C ALA A 42 5.94 0.96 -7.54
N ARG A 43 7.01 1.76 -7.59
CA ARG A 43 6.93 3.20 -7.91
C ARG A 43 6.28 3.44 -9.27
N ARG A 44 6.74 2.72 -10.30
CA ARG A 44 6.22 2.85 -11.67
C ARG A 44 4.74 2.48 -11.75
N PHE A 45 4.36 1.40 -11.08
CA PHE A 45 2.98 0.94 -11.02
C PHE A 45 2.08 1.97 -10.32
N THR A 46 2.52 2.51 -9.17
CA THR A 46 1.81 3.57 -8.45
C THR A 46 1.64 4.80 -9.33
N ARG A 47 2.73 5.28 -9.95
CA ARG A 47 2.71 6.43 -10.86
C ARG A 47 1.69 6.27 -11.97
N THR A 48 1.82 5.19 -12.74
CA THR A 48 0.98 4.93 -13.91
C THR A 48 -0.49 4.80 -13.51
N THR A 49 -0.77 4.23 -12.34
CA THR A 49 -2.14 4.08 -11.85
C THR A 49 -2.74 5.41 -11.43
N LEU A 50 -2.01 6.24 -10.69
CA LEU A 50 -2.49 7.56 -10.26
C LEU A 50 -2.67 8.51 -11.45
N GLN A 51 -1.79 8.46 -12.45
CA GLN A 51 -1.97 9.22 -13.70
C GLN A 51 -3.23 8.78 -14.45
N ARG A 52 -3.50 7.47 -14.54
CA ARG A 52 -4.74 6.96 -15.16
C ARG A 52 -6.00 7.36 -14.39
N TRP A 53 -5.89 7.59 -13.08
CA TRP A 53 -6.99 8.04 -12.24
C TRP A 53 -7.10 9.56 -12.12
N ASP A 54 -6.25 10.32 -12.81
CA ASP A 54 -6.15 11.77 -12.72
C ASP A 54 -5.90 12.28 -11.29
N LEU A 55 -5.11 11.52 -10.52
CA LEU A 55 -4.76 11.81 -9.12
C LEU A 55 -3.29 12.20 -8.99
N SER A 56 -2.79 12.98 -9.94
CA SER A 56 -1.38 13.40 -10.00
C SER A 56 -0.93 14.17 -8.74
N VAL A 57 -1.88 14.82 -8.05
CA VAL A 57 -1.63 15.52 -6.77
C VAL A 57 -1.13 14.60 -5.65
N LEU A 58 -1.40 13.29 -5.72
CA LEU A 58 -0.98 12.31 -4.72
C LEU A 58 0.32 11.60 -5.09
N LEU A 59 0.91 11.87 -6.27
CA LEU A 59 2.02 11.07 -6.82
C LEU A 59 3.21 10.97 -5.87
N ASP A 60 3.75 12.11 -5.42
CA ASP A 60 4.98 12.13 -4.63
C ASP A 60 4.82 11.38 -3.30
N CYS A 61 3.73 11.63 -2.58
CA CYS A 61 3.42 10.97 -1.31
C CYS A 61 3.17 9.47 -1.50
N MET A 62 2.36 9.09 -2.49
CA MET A 62 1.98 7.69 -2.69
C MET A 62 3.11 6.84 -3.28
N GLU A 63 3.98 7.40 -4.12
CA GLU A 63 5.18 6.70 -4.60
C GLU A 63 6.17 6.45 -3.47
N LEU A 64 6.37 7.44 -2.59
CA LEU A 64 7.21 7.27 -1.41
C LEU A 64 6.65 6.18 -0.51
N VAL A 65 5.38 6.28 -0.12
CA VAL A 65 4.72 5.32 0.77
C VAL A 65 4.69 3.92 0.16
N SER A 66 4.36 3.77 -1.13
CA SER A 66 4.36 2.44 -1.76
C SER A 66 5.76 1.82 -1.78
N SER A 67 6.80 2.65 -1.96
CA SER A 67 8.19 2.20 -1.88
C SER A 67 8.56 1.70 -0.50
N GLU A 68 8.20 2.43 0.55
CA GLU A 68 8.51 2.06 1.93
C GLU A 68 7.76 0.78 2.34
N LEU A 69 6.48 0.67 1.98
CA LEU A 69 5.68 -0.53 2.26
C LEU A 69 6.24 -1.77 1.54
N VAL A 70 6.58 -1.66 0.25
CA VAL A 70 7.18 -2.76 -0.51
C VAL A 70 8.57 -3.09 0.01
N THR A 71 9.39 -2.08 0.34
CA THR A 71 10.73 -2.31 0.92
C THR A 71 10.63 -3.06 2.24
N ASN A 72 9.69 -2.69 3.12
CA ASN A 72 9.44 -3.40 4.37
C ASN A 72 8.98 -4.83 4.13
N ALA A 73 8.06 -5.07 3.19
CA ALA A 73 7.63 -6.41 2.82
C ALA A 73 8.81 -7.25 2.32
N LEU A 74 9.63 -6.73 1.40
CA LEU A 74 10.78 -7.47 0.86
C LEU A 74 11.85 -7.76 1.91
N ARG A 75 12.10 -6.82 2.84
CA ARG A 75 13.14 -6.97 3.88
C ARG A 75 12.72 -7.91 5.02
N TYR A 76 11.45 -7.89 5.41
CA TYR A 76 11.00 -8.55 6.64
C TYR A 76 10.03 -9.71 6.40
N ALA A 77 9.45 -9.83 5.21
CA ALA A 77 8.48 -10.87 4.93
C ALA A 77 9.06 -12.11 4.25
N VAL A 78 10.24 -12.01 3.64
CA VAL A 78 10.87 -13.12 2.92
C VAL A 78 11.97 -13.72 3.80
N PRO A 79 11.78 -14.91 4.39
CA PRO A 79 12.84 -15.59 5.10
C PRO A 79 14.05 -15.82 4.18
N PRO A 80 15.29 -15.62 4.67
CA PRO A 80 16.48 -16.00 3.92
C PRO A 80 16.41 -17.48 3.52
N GLY A 81 16.57 -17.78 2.22
CA GLY A 81 16.64 -19.15 1.72
C GLY A 81 15.32 -19.82 1.32
N THR A 82 14.17 -19.15 1.45
CA THR A 82 12.91 -19.64 0.84
C THR A 82 12.73 -19.12 -0.58
N PRO A 83 12.18 -19.91 -1.53
CA PRO A 83 11.74 -19.38 -2.83
C PRO A 83 10.81 -18.20 -2.57
N GLY A 84 11.24 -17.02 -3.01
CA GLY A 84 10.63 -15.77 -2.59
C GLY A 84 9.19 -15.70 -3.04
N THR A 85 8.26 -15.76 -2.08
CA THR A 85 6.84 -15.59 -2.40
C THR A 85 6.62 -14.15 -2.85
N PRO A 86 5.94 -13.92 -4.00
CA PRO A 86 5.71 -12.58 -4.50
C PRO A 86 4.98 -11.70 -3.48
N VAL A 87 5.39 -10.45 -3.42
CA VAL A 87 4.66 -9.38 -2.71
C VAL A 87 3.59 -8.84 -3.65
N ARG A 88 2.41 -8.53 -3.15
CA ARG A 88 1.33 -7.96 -3.97
C ARG A 88 1.05 -6.53 -3.56
N LEU A 89 1.18 -5.61 -4.51
CA LEU A 89 0.80 -4.20 -4.34
C LEU A 89 -0.56 -3.96 -4.98
N SER A 90 -1.49 -3.40 -4.22
CA SER A 90 -2.85 -3.06 -4.65
C SER A 90 -3.14 -1.59 -4.36
N LEU A 91 -3.70 -0.91 -5.33
CA LEU A 91 -4.29 0.41 -5.17
C LEU A 91 -5.81 0.29 -5.34
N ALA A 92 -6.57 0.98 -4.49
CA ALA A 92 -8.00 1.13 -4.67
C ALA A 92 -8.43 2.57 -4.45
N ARG A 93 -9.29 3.05 -5.33
CA ARG A 93 -9.85 4.39 -5.33
C ARG A 93 -11.31 4.33 -4.95
N TRP A 94 -11.76 5.33 -4.22
CA TRP A 94 -13.15 5.69 -4.01
C TRP A 94 -13.34 7.18 -4.26
N THR A 95 -14.56 7.68 -4.13
CA THR A 95 -14.91 9.08 -4.44
C THR A 95 -13.99 10.11 -3.79
N SER A 96 -13.55 9.89 -2.54
CA SER A 96 -12.74 10.86 -1.78
C SER A 96 -11.47 10.25 -1.18
N ARG A 97 -11.12 9.01 -1.55
CA ARG A 97 -10.08 8.24 -0.86
C ARG A 97 -9.31 7.36 -1.82
N VAL A 98 -8.02 7.17 -1.55
CA VAL A 98 -7.19 6.14 -2.18
C VAL A 98 -6.51 5.33 -1.11
N VAL A 99 -6.45 4.01 -1.28
CA VAL A 99 -5.71 3.11 -0.41
C VAL A 99 -4.58 2.46 -1.19
N CYS A 100 -3.39 2.47 -0.61
CA CYS A 100 -2.24 1.70 -1.04
C CYS A 100 -2.06 0.53 -0.08
N ALA A 101 -2.10 -0.71 -0.57
CA ALA A 101 -1.99 -1.90 0.25
C ALA A 101 -0.91 -2.83 -0.30
N VAL A 102 -0.08 -3.35 0.60
CA VAL A 102 0.97 -4.32 0.30
C VAL A 102 0.68 -5.59 1.09
N ARG A 103 0.49 -6.70 0.38
CA ARG A 103 0.36 -8.05 0.94
C ARG A 103 1.69 -8.78 0.84
N ASP A 104 2.08 -9.39 1.96
CA ASP A 104 3.30 -10.17 2.07
C ASP A 104 3.03 -11.50 2.81
N PRO A 105 3.88 -12.52 2.65
CA PRO A 105 3.66 -13.85 3.22
C PRO A 105 3.92 -13.94 4.72
N SER A 106 4.45 -12.90 5.37
CA SER A 106 4.79 -12.94 6.78
C SER A 106 3.61 -12.56 7.67
N GLY A 107 3.35 -13.38 8.69
CA GLY A 107 2.39 -13.08 9.75
C GLY A 107 2.93 -12.12 10.82
N VAL A 108 4.20 -11.69 10.72
CA VAL A 108 4.84 -10.83 11.72
C VAL A 108 4.31 -9.40 11.57
N PRO A 109 3.80 -8.77 12.65
CA PRO A 109 3.35 -7.39 12.63
C PRO A 109 4.43 -6.41 12.15
N PRO A 110 4.09 -5.37 11.37
CA PRO A 110 4.99 -4.25 11.15
C PRO A 110 5.23 -3.54 12.50
N THR A 111 6.49 -3.48 12.92
CA THR A 111 6.88 -2.79 14.15
C THR A 111 7.62 -1.51 13.79
N PRO A 112 7.09 -0.33 14.18
CA PRO A 112 7.86 0.91 14.14
C PRO A 112 9.13 0.71 14.97
N LYS A 113 10.28 1.04 14.38
CA LYS A 113 11.53 1.14 15.13
C LYS A 113 11.84 2.60 15.30
N ASP A 114 12.31 3.00 16.48
CA ASP A 114 12.80 4.36 16.68
C ASP A 114 13.88 4.66 15.62
N PRO A 115 13.77 5.80 14.93
CA PRO A 115 14.76 6.18 13.93
C PRO A 115 16.07 6.50 14.65
N ASP A 116 16.99 5.54 14.71
CA ASP A 116 18.37 5.84 15.06
C ASP A 116 18.88 6.86 14.04
N PHE A 117 19.34 8.03 14.50
CA PHE A 117 19.77 9.14 13.63
C PHE A 117 20.86 8.74 12.63
N VAL A 118 21.58 7.64 12.91
CA VAL A 118 22.66 7.07 12.11
C VAL A 118 22.22 5.88 11.23
N ALA A 119 21.07 5.25 11.52
CA ALA A 119 20.59 4.08 10.80
C ALA A 119 19.46 4.44 9.81
N GLU A 120 19.62 4.09 8.54
CA GLU A 120 18.53 4.16 7.55
C GLU A 120 17.40 3.16 7.84
N THR A 121 17.66 2.15 8.67
CA THR A 121 16.70 1.13 9.08
C THR A 121 15.79 1.65 10.19
N GLY A 122 14.50 1.78 9.89
CA GLY A 122 13.46 2.12 10.90
C GLY A 122 12.56 3.29 10.49
N ARG A 123 13.02 4.14 9.56
CA ARG A 123 12.25 5.31 9.09
C ARG A 123 11.04 4.97 8.23
N GLY A 124 10.98 3.78 7.63
CA GLY A 124 9.95 3.45 6.64
C GLY A 124 8.52 3.63 7.15
N LEU A 125 8.19 3.10 8.34
CA LEU A 125 6.84 3.29 8.90
C LEU A 125 6.60 4.72 9.40
N HIS A 126 7.63 5.45 9.81
CA HIS A 126 7.49 6.87 10.15
C HIS A 126 7.18 7.73 8.91
N LEU A 127 7.76 7.40 7.75
CA LEU A 127 7.40 8.03 6.48
C LEU A 127 5.96 7.67 6.08
N VAL A 128 5.55 6.41 6.23
CA VAL A 128 4.16 6.00 6.00
C VAL A 128 3.21 6.80 6.89
N ASP A 129 3.52 6.93 8.18
CA ASP A 129 2.74 7.69 9.15
C ASP A 129 2.66 9.19 8.79
N SER A 130 3.77 9.79 8.37
CA SER A 130 3.85 11.22 8.06
C SER A 130 3.14 11.63 6.76
N PHE A 131 3.06 10.72 5.78
CA PHE A 131 2.55 11.04 4.43
C PHE A 131 1.17 10.44 4.14
N SER A 132 0.61 9.63 5.03
CA SER A 132 -0.74 9.06 4.89
C SER A 132 -1.70 9.70 5.89
N GLU A 133 -2.99 9.71 5.55
CA GLU A 133 -4.06 10.12 6.46
C GLU A 133 -4.20 9.13 7.63
N ASN A 134 -4.04 7.85 7.32
CA ASN A 134 -4.07 6.77 8.28
C ASN A 134 -3.39 5.55 7.66
N TRP A 135 -2.86 4.66 8.49
CA TRP A 135 -2.30 3.40 8.02
C TRP A 135 -2.52 2.31 9.07
N GLY A 136 -2.33 1.07 8.66
CA GLY A 136 -2.45 -0.05 9.57
C GLY A 136 -2.08 -1.35 8.90
N TRP A 137 -2.40 -2.45 9.57
CA TRP A 137 -2.14 -3.78 9.06
C TRP A 137 -3.17 -4.79 9.58
N HIS A 138 -3.36 -5.87 8.82
CA HIS A 138 -4.21 -6.99 9.22
C HIS A 138 -3.59 -8.33 8.82
N PRO A 139 -3.68 -9.37 9.67
CA PRO A 139 -3.32 -10.72 9.29
C PRO A 139 -4.31 -11.27 8.26
N LEU A 140 -3.82 -12.10 7.34
CA LEU A 140 -4.63 -12.72 6.28
C LEU A 140 -4.83 -14.21 6.58
N GLY A 141 -5.85 -14.53 7.38
CA GLY A 141 -6.20 -15.91 7.70
C GLY A 141 -5.02 -16.70 8.28
N THR A 142 -4.65 -17.81 7.64
CA THR A 142 -3.60 -18.71 8.12
C THR A 142 -2.17 -18.24 7.81
N THR A 143 -1.95 -17.42 6.78
CA THR A 143 -0.59 -16.95 6.41
C THR A 143 -0.61 -15.58 5.74
N GLY A 144 0.41 -14.78 6.09
CA GLY A 144 0.63 -13.45 5.53
C GLY A 144 -0.17 -12.35 6.22
N LYS A 145 0.10 -11.14 5.76
CA LYS A 145 -0.56 -9.92 6.22
C LYS A 145 -0.75 -8.96 5.07
N VAL A 146 -1.57 -7.95 5.32
CA VAL A 146 -1.65 -6.74 4.52
C VAL A 146 -1.25 -5.56 5.38
N VAL A 147 -0.36 -4.71 4.88
CA VAL A 147 -0.08 -3.38 5.42
C VAL A 147 -0.64 -2.36 4.45
N TRP A 148 -1.37 -1.36 4.94
CA TRP A 148 -2.10 -0.42 4.10
C TRP A 148 -1.93 1.01 4.59
N ALA A 149 -2.03 1.96 3.66
CA ALA A 149 -2.00 3.39 3.89
C ALA A 149 -3.15 4.06 3.12
N LEU A 150 -3.86 4.97 3.78
CA LEU A 150 -5.00 5.72 3.29
C LEU A 150 -4.58 7.15 2.94
N PHE A 151 -5.09 7.65 1.82
CA PHE A 151 -4.91 9.01 1.35
C PHE A 151 -6.27 9.63 1.06
N MET A 152 -6.42 10.92 1.34
CA MET A 152 -7.60 11.68 0.98
C MET A 152 -7.42 12.26 -0.42
N ILE A 153 -8.43 12.10 -1.28
CA ILE A 153 -8.55 12.86 -2.51
C ILE A 153 -9.15 14.19 -2.09
N ALA A 154 -8.36 15.26 -2.10
CA ALA A 154 -8.89 16.58 -1.91
C ALA A 154 -10.00 16.81 -2.96
N PRO A 155 -11.20 17.28 -2.59
CA PRO A 155 -12.16 17.71 -3.58
C PRO A 155 -11.47 18.77 -4.45
N ALA A 156 -11.61 18.68 -5.77
CA ALA A 156 -11.09 19.69 -6.68
C ALA A 156 -11.52 21.05 -6.16
N GLY A 157 -10.56 21.82 -5.64
CA GLY A 157 -10.85 23.12 -5.05
C GLY A 157 -11.53 23.96 -6.09
N GLN A 158 -12.76 24.38 -5.80
CA GLN A 158 -13.43 25.47 -6.47
C GLN A 158 -12.53 26.69 -6.33
N HIS A 159 -11.66 26.92 -7.32
CA HIS A 159 -10.93 28.17 -7.42
C HIS A 159 -11.97 29.27 -7.52
N ARG A 160 -12.11 30.03 -6.44
CA ARG A 160 -12.72 31.36 -6.42
C ARG A 160 -11.63 32.39 -6.66
#